data_AF-A0A0Q9TMD1-F1
#
_entry.id   AF-A0A0Q9TMD1-F1
#
_cell.length_a   1.000
_cell.length_b   1.000
_cell.length_c   1.000
_cell.angle_alpha   90.00
_cell.angle_beta   90.00
_cell.angle_gamma   90.00
#
_symmetry.space_group_name_H-M   'P 1'
#
loop_
_entity.id
_entity.type
_entity.pdbx_description
1 polymer ?
#
loop_
_entity_poly.entity_id
_entity_poly.type
_entity_poly.pdbx_seq_one_letter_code
_entity_poly.pdbx_strand_id
1 'polypeptide(L)'
;MTETTAAGTRRALIIANDTYDHTSLSQLRAPEADARALASVLGDPEIGGFDVSIVHNASSYEVQSHIDDLFTESRPDDLLLLHFSGHGLKSDSGELFVAARNTRPDRLKSTAVPAHFIQECMRGARARTIVLFLDCCYGGAFGEGVAVRAAGPVNVMESFPAGRLEVAVDAR
;
A
#
# COMPACT_ATOMS: atom_id res chain seq x y z
N MET A 1 31.38 -16.24 24.44
CA MET A 1 31.09 -16.28 23.00
C MET A 1 29.91 -15.34 22.79
N THR A 2 30.18 -14.09 22.47
CA THR A 2 29.13 -13.06 22.32
C THR A 2 28.45 -13.28 20.97
N GLU A 3 27.26 -13.87 21.03
CA GLU A 3 26.32 -13.94 19.91
C GLU A 3 25.93 -12.51 19.57
N THR A 4 26.52 -11.97 18.51
CA THR A 4 26.10 -10.68 17.95
C THR A 4 24.80 -10.98 17.22
N THR A 5 23.67 -10.77 17.87
CA THR A 5 22.37 -10.75 17.19
C THR A 5 22.50 -9.69 16.11
N ALA A 6 22.52 -10.10 14.84
CA ALA A 6 22.58 -9.15 13.73
C ALA A 6 21.38 -8.20 13.88
N ALA A 7 21.64 -6.90 14.01
CA ALA A 7 20.57 -5.92 14.09
C ALA A 7 19.67 -6.06 12.86
N GLY A 8 18.35 -6.12 13.09
CA GLY A 8 17.38 -6.26 12.01
C GLY A 8 17.46 -5.11 11.01
N THR A 9 17.08 -5.40 9.77
CA THR A 9 17.09 -4.42 8.68
C THR A 9 15.78 -3.63 8.65
N ARG A 10 15.85 -2.37 8.23
CA ARG A 10 14.68 -1.53 7.99
C ARG A 10 14.42 -1.53 6.50
N ARG A 11 13.26 -2.00 6.06
CA ARG A 11 12.91 -2.08 4.64
C ARG A 11 11.60 -1.37 4.38
N ALA A 12 11.56 -0.52 3.36
CA ALA A 12 10.39 0.24 2.99
C ALA A 12 10.03 -0.01 1.52
N LEU A 13 8.76 -0.28 1.27
CA LEU A 13 8.19 -0.30 -0.07
C LEU A 13 7.20 0.85 -0.20
N ILE A 14 7.43 1.72 -1.17
CA ILE A 14 6.55 2.82 -1.53
C ILE A 14 5.91 2.50 -2.87
N ILE A 15 4.61 2.31 -2.89
CA ILE A 15 3.83 2.15 -4.11
C ILE A 15 3.13 3.47 -4.39
N ALA A 16 3.34 4.02 -5.59
CA ALA A 16 2.73 5.27 -6.02
C ALA A 16 2.12 5.06 -7.40
N ASN A 17 0.79 5.12 -7.49
CA ASN A 17 0.09 5.08 -8.77
C ASN A 17 -0.63 6.40 -8.98
N ASP A 18 -0.17 7.17 -9.96
CA ASP A 18 -0.75 8.44 -10.36
C ASP A 18 -1.34 8.42 -11.77
N THR A 19 -0.93 7.43 -12.57
CA THR A 19 -1.52 7.18 -13.88
C THR A 19 -2.29 5.87 -13.94
N TYR A 20 -3.39 5.91 -14.69
CA TYR A 20 -4.33 4.81 -14.83
C TYR A 20 -4.73 4.65 -16.30
N ASP A 21 -4.70 3.42 -16.79
CA ASP A 21 -5.06 3.08 -18.17
C ASP A 21 -6.57 3.28 -18.41
N HIS A 22 -7.39 3.13 -17.36
CA HIS A 22 -8.84 3.28 -17.44
C HIS A 22 -9.26 4.73 -17.18
N THR A 23 -9.94 5.35 -18.15
CA THR A 23 -10.29 6.78 -18.16
C THR A 23 -11.21 7.25 -17.04
N SER A 24 -11.96 6.33 -16.41
CA SER A 24 -12.82 6.66 -15.27
C SER A 24 -12.05 6.93 -13.98
N LEU A 25 -10.77 6.52 -13.90
CA LEU A 25 -9.89 6.81 -12.78
C LEU A 25 -9.13 8.10 -13.08
N SER A 26 -9.38 9.13 -12.28
CA SER A 26 -8.67 10.39 -12.42
C SER A 26 -7.18 10.20 -12.18
N GLN A 27 -6.36 10.86 -12.98
CA GLN A 27 -4.93 10.90 -12.73
C GLN A 27 -4.68 11.75 -11.48
N LEU A 28 -3.79 11.30 -10.61
CA LEU A 28 -3.44 12.02 -9.39
C LEU A 28 -2.28 12.97 -9.67
N ARG A 29 -2.28 14.14 -9.03
CA ARG A 29 -1.17 15.09 -9.15
C ARG A 29 -0.18 14.84 -8.03
N ALA A 30 1.06 14.55 -8.41
CA ALA A 30 2.24 14.49 -7.55
C ALA A 30 2.51 13.24 -6.67
N PRO A 31 1.87 12.06 -6.79
CA PRO A 31 2.34 10.87 -6.07
C PRO A 31 3.81 10.52 -6.32
N GLU A 32 4.36 10.77 -7.50
CA GLU A 32 5.80 10.55 -7.73
C GLU A 32 6.70 11.47 -6.89
N ALA A 33 6.36 12.77 -6.79
CA ALA A 33 7.15 13.73 -6.03
C ALA A 33 7.06 13.44 -4.53
N ASP A 34 5.86 13.12 -4.05
CA ASP A 34 5.60 12.77 -2.65
C ASP A 34 6.31 11.45 -2.29
N ALA A 35 6.26 10.44 -3.18
CA ALA A 35 6.99 9.18 -3.00
C ALA A 35 8.50 9.38 -2.93
N ARG A 36 9.07 10.23 -3.79
CA ARG A 36 10.51 10.55 -3.78
C ARG A 36 10.92 11.30 -2.52
N ALA A 37 10.11 12.28 -2.08
CA ALA A 37 10.36 13.02 -0.85
C ALA A 37 10.32 12.10 0.38
N LEU A 38 9.30 11.23 0.46
CA LEU A 38 9.20 10.24 1.53
C LEU A 38 10.37 9.25 1.51
N ALA A 39 10.75 8.76 0.33
CA ALA A 39 11.90 7.88 0.18
C ALA A 39 13.20 8.52 0.66
N SER A 40 13.40 9.81 0.38
CA SER A 40 14.58 10.54 0.84
C SER A 40 14.66 10.60 2.37
N VAL A 41 13.54 10.84 3.05
CA VAL A 41 13.50 10.93 4.52
C VAL A 41 13.64 9.54 5.15
N LEU A 42 12.95 8.53 4.60
CA LEU A 42 13.04 7.16 5.10
C LEU A 42 14.45 6.57 4.88
N GLY A 43 15.07 6.87 3.75
CA GLY A 43 16.40 6.35 3.38
C GLY A 43 17.56 7.06 4.07
N ASP A 44 17.35 8.26 4.64
CA ASP A 44 18.41 8.99 5.35
C ASP A 44 18.88 8.18 6.58
N PRO A 45 20.17 7.81 6.69
CA PRO A 45 20.70 7.00 7.79
C PRO A 45 20.55 7.65 9.18
N GLU A 46 20.50 8.98 9.26
CA GLU A 46 20.37 9.71 10.52
C GLU A 46 18.90 9.90 10.93
N ILE A 47 17.95 9.66 10.02
CA ILE A 47 16.50 9.83 10.25
C ILE A 47 15.77 8.49 10.27
N GLY A 48 15.75 7.79 9.14
CA GLY A 48 14.95 6.58 8.94
C GLY A 48 15.78 5.31 8.82
N GLY A 49 16.92 5.38 8.12
CA GLY A 49 17.82 4.26 7.87
C GLY A 49 17.17 3.07 7.16
N PHE A 50 16.13 3.30 6.36
CA PHE A 50 15.45 2.27 5.57
C PHE A 50 16.18 2.00 4.25
N ASP A 51 16.21 0.74 3.84
CA ASP A 51 16.37 0.37 2.45
C ASP A 51 15.04 0.56 1.73
N VAL A 52 14.96 1.56 0.84
CA VAL A 52 13.69 2.01 0.24
C VAL A 52 13.59 1.59 -1.22
N SER A 53 12.52 0.88 -1.56
CA SER A 53 12.13 0.59 -2.94
C SER A 53 10.87 1.40 -3.32
N ILE A 54 10.88 2.03 -4.50
CA ILE A 54 9.72 2.71 -5.07
C ILE A 54 9.19 1.92 -6.26
N VAL A 55 7.89 1.65 -6.25
CA VAL A 55 7.13 1.06 -7.36
C VAL A 55 6.17 2.12 -7.87
N HIS A 56 6.41 2.63 -9.08
CA HIS A 56 5.63 3.71 -9.68
C HIS A 56 4.83 3.23 -10.90
N ASN A 57 3.53 3.53 -10.93
CA ASN A 57 2.63 3.24 -12.05
C ASN A 57 2.72 1.78 -12.55
N ALA A 58 2.76 0.85 -11.60
CA ALA A 58 2.87 -0.57 -11.88
C ALA A 58 1.49 -1.21 -12.03
N SER A 59 1.46 -2.33 -12.74
CA SER A 59 0.26 -3.17 -12.85
C SER A 59 -0.03 -3.90 -11.53
N SER A 60 -1.26 -4.39 -11.39
CA SER A 60 -1.71 -5.09 -10.18
C SER A 60 -0.86 -6.32 -9.84
N TYR A 61 -0.35 -7.05 -10.85
CA TYR A 61 0.49 -8.23 -10.60
C TYR A 61 1.91 -7.85 -10.17
N GLU A 62 2.48 -6.78 -10.73
CA GLU A 62 3.78 -6.24 -10.30
C GLU A 62 3.71 -5.73 -8.86
N VAL A 63 2.66 -4.97 -8.52
CA VAL A 63 2.45 -4.48 -7.16
C VAL A 63 2.31 -5.64 -6.17
N GLN A 64 1.50 -6.65 -6.50
CA GLN A 64 1.34 -7.83 -5.64
C GLN A 64 2.65 -8.58 -5.44
N SER A 65 3.46 -8.74 -6.50
CA SER A 65 4.79 -9.38 -6.41
C SER A 65 5.70 -8.64 -5.44
N HIS A 66 5.82 -7.32 -5.58
CA HIS A 66 6.68 -6.52 -4.69
C HIS A 66 6.22 -6.54 -3.23
N ILE A 67 4.90 -6.55 -3.00
CA ILE A 67 4.33 -6.71 -1.66
C ILE A 67 4.71 -8.07 -1.08
N ASP A 68 4.53 -9.15 -1.86
CA ASP A 68 4.87 -10.50 -1.41
C ASP A 68 6.36 -10.63 -1.09
N ASP A 69 7.24 -10.11 -1.94
CA ASP A 69 8.69 -10.11 -1.73
C ASP A 69 9.08 -9.39 -0.43
N LEU A 70 8.53 -8.19 -0.19
CA LEU A 70 8.79 -7.42 1.03
C LEU A 70 8.50 -8.25 2.29
N PHE A 71 7.35 -8.92 2.33
CA PHE A 71 6.89 -9.64 3.51
C PHE A 71 7.53 -11.02 3.65
N THR A 72 7.68 -11.77 2.55
CA THR A 72 8.24 -13.13 2.53
C THR A 72 9.72 -13.16 2.89
N GLU A 73 10.50 -12.16 2.46
CA GLU A 73 11.94 -12.09 2.73
C GLU A 73 12.29 -11.57 4.13
N SER A 74 11.28 -11.27 4.95
CA SER A 74 11.49 -10.65 6.27
C SER A 74 12.09 -11.57 7.32
N ARG A 75 12.79 -10.96 8.27
CA ARG A 75 13.39 -11.58 9.46
C ARG A 75 12.71 -11.07 10.73
N PRO A 76 12.76 -11.83 11.84
CA PRO A 76 12.06 -11.47 13.08
C PRO A 76 12.36 -10.08 13.64
N ASP A 77 13.59 -9.60 13.45
CA ASP A 77 14.05 -8.31 13.99
C ASP A 77 13.92 -7.15 12.97
N ASP A 78 13.43 -7.43 11.75
CA ASP A 78 13.23 -6.40 10.73
C ASP A 78 12.06 -5.47 11.09
N LEU A 79 12.18 -4.22 10.65
CA LEU A 79 11.09 -3.25 10.60
C LEU A 79 10.68 -3.07 9.13
N LEU A 80 9.43 -3.40 8.83
CA LEU A 80 8.88 -3.23 7.48
C LEU A 80 7.96 -2.02 7.43
N LEU A 81 8.05 -1.24 6.37
CA LEU A 81 7.12 -0.17 6.06
C LEU A 81 6.54 -0.41 4.66
N LEU A 82 5.21 -0.46 4.57
CA LEU A 82 4.50 -0.41 3.30
C LEU A 82 3.74 0.91 3.21
N HIS A 83 4.06 1.73 2.22
CA HIS A 83 3.33 2.94 1.91
C HIS A 83 2.64 2.77 0.56
N PHE A 84 1.35 3.08 0.51
CA PHE A 84 0.60 3.13 -0.72
C PHE A 84 -0.01 4.52 -0.91
N SER A 85 0.23 5.13 -2.07
CA SER A 85 -0.43 6.36 -2.53
C SER A 85 -1.12 6.12 -3.87
N GLY A 86 -2.43 6.42 -3.92
CA GLY A 86 -3.26 6.17 -5.10
C GLY A 86 -4.75 6.08 -4.78
N HIS A 87 -5.56 5.54 -5.69
CA HIS A 87 -7.00 5.35 -5.46
C HIS A 87 -7.32 4.11 -4.60
N GLY A 88 -8.18 4.30 -3.60
CA GLY A 88 -8.90 3.22 -2.92
C GLY A 88 -10.25 2.99 -3.57
N LEU A 89 -10.59 1.74 -3.87
CA LEU A 89 -11.83 1.34 -4.55
C LEU A 89 -12.59 0.31 -3.71
N LYS A 90 -13.91 0.35 -3.75
CA LYS A 90 -14.76 -0.67 -3.11
C LYS A 90 -15.51 -1.47 -4.15
N SER A 91 -15.61 -2.78 -3.93
CA SER A 91 -16.57 -3.61 -4.66
C SER A 91 -17.98 -3.44 -4.12
N ASP A 92 -18.97 -3.96 -4.85
CA ASP A 92 -20.37 -3.99 -4.39
C ASP A 92 -20.57 -4.76 -3.09
N SER A 93 -19.67 -5.68 -2.76
CA SER A 93 -19.69 -6.43 -1.49
C SER A 93 -18.99 -5.68 -0.34
N GLY A 94 -18.56 -4.45 -0.56
CA GLY A 94 -17.88 -3.61 0.43
C GLY A 94 -16.40 -3.91 0.62
N GLU A 95 -15.83 -4.81 -0.19
CA GLU A 95 -14.42 -5.20 -0.09
C GLU A 95 -13.52 -4.08 -0.62
N LEU A 96 -12.44 -3.81 0.12
CA LEU A 96 -11.46 -2.79 -0.23
C LEU A 96 -10.43 -3.31 -1.22
N PHE A 97 -10.20 -2.52 -2.27
CA PHE A 97 -9.16 -2.67 -3.26
C PHE A 97 -8.33 -1.41 -3.34
N VAL A 98 -7.08 -1.61 -3.73
CA VAL A 98 -6.11 -0.57 -3.99
C VAL A 98 -5.83 -0.57 -5.49
N ALA A 99 -5.97 0.58 -6.13
CA ALA A 99 -5.88 0.69 -7.59
C ALA A 99 -4.43 0.64 -8.07
N ALA A 100 -4.18 -0.21 -9.07
CA ALA A 100 -2.96 -0.26 -9.87
C ALA A 100 -3.17 0.42 -11.23
N ARG A 101 -2.08 0.66 -11.99
CA ARG A 101 -2.18 1.34 -13.30
C ARG A 101 -3.23 0.71 -14.23
N ASN A 102 -3.27 -0.62 -14.28
CA ASN A 102 -4.17 -1.39 -15.14
C ASN A 102 -5.57 -1.64 -14.53
N THR A 103 -5.90 -0.98 -13.40
CA THR A 103 -7.17 -1.22 -12.72
C THR A 103 -8.37 -0.79 -13.56
N ARG A 104 -9.34 -1.69 -13.63
CA ARG A 104 -10.64 -1.49 -14.24
C ARG A 104 -11.71 -1.54 -13.15
N PRO A 105 -12.47 -0.47 -12.90
CA PRO A 105 -13.45 -0.47 -11.82
C PRO A 105 -14.60 -1.48 -12.00
N ASP A 106 -14.90 -1.89 -13.23
CA ASP A 106 -15.87 -2.96 -13.52
C ASP A 106 -15.29 -4.37 -13.28
N ARG A 107 -13.99 -4.51 -13.00
CA ARG A 107 -13.25 -5.78 -12.86
C ARG A 107 -12.21 -5.73 -11.75
N LEU A 108 -12.56 -5.19 -10.57
CA LEU A 108 -11.62 -5.01 -9.45
C LEU A 108 -10.88 -6.29 -9.06
N LYS A 109 -11.59 -7.41 -8.92
CA LYS A 109 -11.02 -8.70 -8.48
C LYS A 109 -9.83 -9.19 -9.30
N SER A 110 -9.75 -8.82 -10.57
CA SER A 110 -8.69 -9.27 -11.48
C SER A 110 -7.70 -8.17 -11.88
N THR A 111 -7.97 -6.91 -11.53
CA THR A 111 -7.19 -5.76 -12.04
C THR A 111 -6.76 -4.77 -10.96
N ALA A 112 -7.19 -4.94 -9.72
CA ALA A 112 -6.76 -4.16 -8.56
C ALA A 112 -6.13 -5.09 -7.51
N VAL A 113 -5.50 -4.51 -6.50
CA VAL A 113 -4.89 -5.26 -5.39
C VAL A 113 -5.87 -5.30 -4.22
N PRO A 114 -6.41 -6.46 -3.83
CA PRO A 114 -7.35 -6.53 -2.73
C PRO A 114 -6.64 -6.30 -1.38
N ALA A 115 -7.30 -5.60 -0.45
CA ALA A 115 -6.75 -5.38 0.88
C ALA A 115 -6.53 -6.70 1.65
N HIS A 116 -7.34 -7.73 1.41
CA HIS A 116 -7.16 -9.04 2.07
C HIS A 116 -5.83 -9.70 1.67
N PHE A 117 -5.38 -9.54 0.42
CA PHE A 117 -4.07 -10.06 -0.03
C PHE A 117 -2.94 -9.40 0.77
N ILE A 118 -2.98 -8.08 0.92
CA ILE A 118 -1.98 -7.34 1.71
C ILE A 118 -1.97 -7.83 3.15
N GLN A 119 -3.15 -8.02 3.75
CA GLN A 119 -3.27 -8.57 5.11
C GLN A 119 -2.72 -9.98 5.24
N GLU A 120 -2.92 -10.84 4.25
CA GLU A 120 -2.40 -12.21 4.22
C GLU A 120 -0.88 -12.21 4.17
N CYS A 121 -0.26 -11.42 3.29
CA CYS A 121 1.20 -11.26 3.24
C CYS A 121 1.74 -10.74 4.58
N MET A 122 1.09 -9.74 5.18
CA MET A 122 1.50 -9.19 6.49
C MET A 122 1.38 -10.22 7.62
N ARG A 123 0.33 -11.05 7.64
CA ARG A 123 0.19 -12.13 8.63
C ARG A 123 1.24 -13.24 8.44
N GLY A 124 1.67 -13.47 7.20
CA GLY A 124 2.71 -14.43 6.85
C GLY A 124 4.14 -13.95 7.13
N ALA A 125 4.34 -12.64 7.27
CA ALA A 125 5.65 -12.06 7.53
C ALA A 125 6.26 -12.52 8.85
N ARG A 126 7.59 -12.68 8.87
CA ARG A 126 8.34 -13.02 10.09
C ARG A 126 8.65 -11.79 10.93
N ALA A 127 8.75 -10.62 10.29
CA ALA A 127 8.95 -9.35 10.97
C ALA A 127 7.93 -9.13 12.08
N ARG A 128 8.41 -8.70 13.25
CA ARG A 128 7.55 -8.43 14.40
C ARG A 128 6.92 -7.05 14.37
N THR A 129 7.50 -6.12 13.60
CA THR A 129 7.03 -4.75 13.47
C THR A 129 6.81 -4.42 12.00
N ILE A 130 5.56 -4.14 11.68
CA ILE A 130 5.12 -3.73 10.35
C ILE A 130 4.36 -2.41 10.50
N VAL A 131 4.70 -1.44 9.66
CA VAL A 131 4.02 -0.16 9.54
C VAL A 131 3.33 -0.11 8.19
N LEU A 132 2.04 0.22 8.18
CA LEU A 132 1.26 0.39 6.96
C LEU A 132 0.76 1.84 6.88
N PHE A 133 1.16 2.54 5.82
CA PHE A 133 0.66 3.86 5.47
C PHE A 133 -0.21 3.78 4.21
N LEU A 134 -1.48 4.18 4.36
CA LEU A 134 -2.44 4.23 3.27
C LEU A 134 -2.83 5.69 3.03
N ASP A 135 -2.21 6.29 2.01
CA ASP A 135 -2.51 7.62 1.46
C ASP A 135 -3.46 7.44 0.25
N CYS A 136 -4.65 6.93 0.54
CA CYS A 136 -5.66 6.66 -0.48
C CYS A 136 -6.86 7.56 -0.28
N CYS A 137 -7.30 8.23 -1.35
CA CYS A 137 -8.60 8.86 -1.34
C CYS A 137 -9.68 7.77 -1.30
N TYR A 138 -10.51 7.80 -0.26
CA TYR A 138 -11.59 6.83 -0.03
C TYR A 138 -12.98 7.36 -0.45
N GLY A 139 -13.04 8.54 -1.05
CA GLY A 139 -14.26 9.21 -1.48
C GLY A 139 -14.28 9.46 -2.99
N GLY A 140 -14.92 8.58 -3.75
CA GLY A 140 -15.51 8.95 -5.04
C GLY A 140 -14.54 9.12 -6.23
N ALA A 141 -13.64 8.17 -6.46
CA ALA A 141 -12.83 8.10 -7.68
C ALA A 141 -13.63 7.75 -8.96
N PHE A 142 -14.80 8.35 -9.16
CA PHE A 142 -15.65 8.13 -10.33
C PHE A 142 -16.10 9.46 -10.94
N GLY A 143 -15.84 9.63 -12.23
CA GLY A 143 -16.41 10.73 -13.02
C GLY A 143 -17.94 10.71 -13.02
N GLU A 144 -18.55 11.90 -13.17
CA GLU A 144 -20.00 12.07 -13.23
C GLU A 144 -20.65 11.05 -14.18
N GLY A 145 -21.39 10.07 -13.63
CA GLY A 145 -22.17 9.11 -14.42
C GLY A 145 -22.06 7.64 -14.00
N VAL A 146 -21.09 7.24 -13.18
CA VAL A 146 -21.01 5.86 -12.64
C VAL A 146 -21.47 5.84 -11.19
N ALA A 147 -22.73 5.43 -10.97
CA ALA A 147 -23.29 5.27 -9.64
C ALA A 147 -22.78 3.97 -9.00
N VAL A 148 -21.58 3.99 -8.43
CA VAL A 148 -21.24 3.07 -7.33
C VAL A 148 -21.77 3.69 -6.06
N ARG A 149 -22.70 3.00 -5.39
CA ARG A 149 -23.14 3.40 -4.05
C ARG A 149 -21.94 3.34 -3.12
N ALA A 150 -21.31 4.49 -2.85
CA ALA A 150 -20.45 4.67 -1.70
C ALA A 150 -21.32 4.52 -0.44
N ALA A 151 -21.60 3.28 -0.05
CA ALA A 151 -22.32 2.96 1.16
C ALA A 151 -21.35 3.17 2.34
N GLY A 152 -21.44 4.35 2.94
CA GLY A 152 -20.90 4.64 4.27
C GLY A 152 -19.40 4.95 4.34
N PRO A 153 -18.95 5.48 5.49
CA PRO A 153 -17.55 5.77 5.76
C PRO A 153 -16.68 4.52 5.53
N VAL A 154 -15.51 4.70 4.94
CA VAL A 154 -14.55 3.61 4.76
C VAL A 154 -13.86 3.37 6.09
N ASN A 155 -14.21 2.28 6.77
CA ASN A 155 -13.52 1.89 7.99
C ASN A 155 -12.26 1.10 7.60
N VAL A 156 -11.19 1.82 7.22
CA VAL A 156 -9.89 1.24 6.87
C VAL A 156 -9.35 0.35 7.99
N MET A 157 -9.76 0.60 9.24
CA MET A 157 -9.39 -0.17 10.43
C MET A 157 -10.15 -1.51 10.58
N GLU A 158 -11.23 -1.75 9.81
CA GLU A 158 -11.89 -3.07 9.73
C GLU A 158 -11.20 -4.02 8.74
N SER A 159 -10.72 -3.47 7.62
CA SER A 159 -9.54 -4.04 6.95
C SER A 159 -8.36 -3.85 7.94
N PHE A 160 -7.20 -4.48 7.93
CA PHE A 160 -6.07 -4.03 8.82
C PHE A 160 -6.36 -3.78 10.34
N PRO A 161 -6.97 -4.72 11.08
CA PRO A 161 -7.17 -4.56 12.53
C PRO A 161 -5.84 -4.39 13.29
N ALA A 162 -5.81 -3.48 14.25
CA ALA A 162 -4.62 -3.17 15.07
C ALA A 162 -4.18 -4.37 15.93
N GLY A 163 -2.89 -4.67 15.92
CA GLY A 163 -2.28 -5.83 16.60
C GLY A 163 -0.76 -5.67 16.70
N ARG A 164 0.02 -6.58 16.10
CA ARG A 164 1.48 -6.39 15.80
C ARG A 164 1.75 -5.27 14.77
N LEU A 165 0.73 -4.48 14.46
CA LEU A 165 0.62 -3.64 13.31
C LEU A 165 0.33 -2.21 13.76
N GLU A 166 1.18 -1.29 13.33
CA GLU A 166 0.91 0.13 13.40
C GLU A 166 0.36 0.56 12.03
N VAL A 167 -0.94 0.83 11.97
CA VAL A 167 -1.59 1.38 10.78
C VAL A 167 -1.73 2.88 10.99
N ALA A 168 -1.17 3.69 10.10
CA ALA A 168 -1.57 5.08 9.97
C ALA A 168 -2.29 5.26 8.62
N VAL A 169 -3.49 5.83 8.70
CA VAL A 169 -4.31 6.10 7.52
C VAL A 169 -4.35 7.62 7.37
N ASP A 170 -3.81 8.13 6.26
CA ASP A 170 -4.00 9.51 5.86
C ASP A 170 -5.06 9.52 4.75
N ALA A 171 -6.27 9.94 5.09
CA ALA A 171 -7.36 10.06 4.12
C ALA A 171 -7.50 11.53 3.76
N ARG A 172 -6.96 11.89 2.58
CA ARG A 172 -7.18 13.21 1.96
C ARG A 172 -8.49 13.25 1.17
#